data_AF-A0A940VXL8-F1
#
_entry.id   AF-A0A940VXL8-F1
#
_cell.length_a   1.000
_cell.length_b   1.000
_cell.length_c   1.000
_cell.angle_alpha   90.00
_cell.angle_beta   90.00
_cell.angle_gamma   90.00
#
_symmetry.space_group_name_H-M   'P 1'
#
loop_
_entity.id
_entity.type
_entity.pdbx_description
1 polymer ?
#
loop_
_entity_poly.entity_id
_entity_poly.type
_entity_poly.pdbx_seq_one_letter_code
_entity_poly.pdbx_strand_id
1 'polypeptide(L)'
;MLSTTNYLANLPRDSVRDRFDNLNSKFLRRQIKTPLDEYSLSVINSEDWIIQEQPEKMLPRSLTDLISLQLRDEGNALIEATRELNNRYVGITIRKVQALLVADLDLIDLRQQLLVWAEAVKNAVLYKMRRQASENPYELFTKLYNSFVSDIDNTIAHGNTHMYSRAWTPVMDAIPFWLMDALFIQTGLVTLTHDLDKLHASYLKGKLLLDPHAARELPRYFNLYGIEPSAYVTEIVLRPLSKVILSEPILPQEAEMQRQVDLYLSDLLEAFPYLLESKRGARHIFSIPGTTCVASFSFLSNHGFARICFGDSHESLVRGIETAYVRGLVEIGYFGQITYTMHPWMSLQRVFGRHTSLALTYWLLKQVHPLVVADYLKIRDYYLDRRNNISPDASEEYVGSEQSATYVPWIEEAQRNSLGNEVTDSDVNRSEAGEELLPQMRRSRFFKLLSLCGVEVAQGKGSEIKLLKANAHPFRLGNHYGPNPTIPSFLINNILKRLEITPQEWRAAVASTRAGLV
;
A
#
# COMPACT_ATOMS: atom_id res chain seq x y z
N MET A 1 6.15 11.66 28.25
CA MET A 1 5.09 12.33 27.45
C MET A 1 5.26 11.88 26.02
N LEU A 2 4.49 10.88 25.57
CA LEU A 2 4.47 10.48 24.17
C LEU A 2 3.72 11.56 23.40
N SER A 3 4.39 12.26 22.48
CA SER A 3 3.72 13.23 21.61
C SER A 3 2.67 12.50 20.76
N THR A 4 1.56 13.16 20.51
CA THR A 4 0.44 12.71 19.66
C THR A 4 0.95 12.12 18.34
N THR A 5 0.98 10.79 18.23
CA THR A 5 1.32 10.12 16.98
C THR A 5 0.13 10.13 16.03
N ASN A 6 0.34 10.58 14.79
CA ASN A 6 -0.69 10.61 13.76
C ASN A 6 -0.74 9.27 13.01
N TYR A 7 -1.69 8.40 13.39
CA TYR A 7 -1.91 7.11 12.73
C TYR A 7 -3.08 7.18 11.74
N LEU A 8 -2.92 6.58 10.55
CA LEU A 8 -3.98 6.48 9.53
C LEU A 8 -5.08 5.49 9.89
N ALA A 9 -4.78 4.49 10.72
CA ALA A 9 -5.74 3.46 11.12
C ALA A 9 -5.41 2.92 12.52
N ASN A 10 -6.46 2.71 13.33
CA ASN A 10 -6.34 2.01 14.61
C ASN A 10 -6.34 0.50 14.37
N LEU A 11 -5.16 -0.06 14.14
CA LEU A 11 -4.98 -1.49 13.91
C LEU A 11 -4.76 -2.26 15.22
N PRO A 12 -5.36 -3.46 15.39
CA PRO A 12 -5.04 -4.33 16.52
C PRO A 12 -3.58 -4.76 16.48
N ARG A 13 -2.76 -4.25 17.41
CA ARG A 13 -1.30 -4.41 17.40
C ARG A 13 -0.87 -5.88 17.45
N ASP A 14 -1.54 -6.70 18.26
CA ASP A 14 -1.27 -8.14 18.35
C ASP A 14 -1.56 -8.85 17.03
N SER A 15 -2.67 -8.52 16.37
CA SER A 15 -3.02 -9.10 15.07
C SER A 15 -2.02 -8.70 13.97
N VAL A 16 -1.50 -7.46 14.00
CA VAL A 16 -0.43 -7.02 13.09
C VAL A 16 0.86 -7.80 13.36
N ARG A 17 1.27 -7.94 14.62
CA ARG A 17 2.46 -8.68 15.02
C ARG A 17 2.37 -10.16 14.61
N ASP A 18 1.27 -10.82 14.93
CA ASP A 18 1.03 -12.22 14.59
C ASP A 18 1.10 -12.48 13.08
N ARG A 19 0.73 -11.49 12.27
CA ARG A 19 0.83 -11.56 10.80
C ARG A 19 2.27 -11.44 10.33
N PHE A 20 3.06 -10.51 10.86
CA PHE A 20 4.48 -10.43 10.55
C PHE A 20 5.22 -11.71 10.99
N ASP A 21 4.96 -12.20 12.19
CA ASP A 21 5.54 -13.44 12.71
C ASP A 21 5.15 -14.64 11.84
N ASN A 22 3.90 -14.71 11.37
CA ASN A 22 3.49 -15.76 10.44
C ASN A 22 4.27 -15.71 9.13
N LEU A 23 4.44 -14.52 8.53
CA LEU A 23 5.21 -14.37 7.29
C LEU A 23 6.69 -14.74 7.48
N ASN A 24 7.29 -14.25 8.56
CA ASN A 24 8.67 -14.57 8.93
C ASN A 24 8.86 -16.08 9.12
N SER A 25 7.92 -16.74 9.83
CA SER A 25 7.98 -18.19 10.08
C SER A 25 7.88 -19.03 8.79
N LYS A 26 7.13 -18.58 7.79
CA LYS A 26 7.05 -19.23 6.48
C LYS A 26 8.37 -19.13 5.74
N PHE A 27 8.97 -17.94 5.76
CA PHE A 27 10.25 -17.68 5.12
C PHE A 27 11.38 -18.51 5.75
N LEU A 28 11.41 -18.62 7.08
CA LEU A 28 12.41 -19.40 7.83
C LEU A 28 12.42 -20.91 7.50
N ARG A 29 11.30 -21.46 7.02
CA ARG A 29 11.17 -22.88 6.65
C ARG A 29 11.63 -23.17 5.23
N ARG A 30 11.97 -22.15 4.46
CA ARG A 30 12.28 -22.24 3.05
C ARG A 30 13.76 -22.56 2.84
N GLN A 31 14.06 -23.28 1.76
CA GLN A 31 15.42 -23.40 1.26
C GLN A 31 15.88 -22.07 0.63
N ILE A 32 17.06 -21.60 1.05
CA ILE A 32 17.76 -20.45 0.47
C ILE A 32 18.20 -20.81 -0.96
N LYS A 33 17.85 -19.98 -1.94
CA LYS A 33 18.20 -20.20 -3.36
C LYS A 33 18.83 -18.99 -4.03
N THR A 34 18.62 -17.78 -3.51
CA THR A 34 19.10 -16.55 -4.14
C THR A 34 19.77 -15.61 -3.14
N PRO A 35 20.60 -14.64 -3.60
CA PRO A 35 21.17 -13.61 -2.73
C PRO A 35 20.12 -12.82 -1.93
N LEU A 36 18.97 -12.51 -2.54
CA LEU A 36 17.85 -11.87 -1.82
C LEU A 36 17.31 -12.76 -0.69
N ASP A 37 17.34 -14.09 -0.85
CA ASP A 37 16.92 -15.01 0.20
C ASP A 37 17.88 -15.00 1.39
N GLU A 38 19.19 -15.00 1.11
CA GLU A 38 20.24 -14.90 2.12
C GLU A 38 20.08 -13.63 2.93
N TYR A 39 19.91 -12.50 2.24
CA TYR A 39 19.68 -11.21 2.86
C TYR A 39 18.40 -11.20 3.72
N SER A 40 17.27 -11.59 3.14
CA SER A 40 15.98 -11.61 3.85
C SER A 40 16.02 -12.52 5.10
N LEU A 41 16.71 -13.66 5.00
CA LEU A 41 16.88 -14.58 6.13
C LEU A 41 17.74 -13.94 7.23
N SER A 42 18.81 -13.22 6.87
CA SER A 42 19.65 -12.50 7.83
C SER A 42 18.86 -11.44 8.59
N VAL A 43 17.97 -10.72 7.90
CA VAL A 43 17.09 -9.71 8.50
C VAL A 43 16.07 -10.36 9.43
N ILE A 44 15.45 -11.48 9.03
CA ILE A 44 14.45 -12.17 9.87
C ILE A 44 15.07 -12.81 11.10
N ASN A 45 16.29 -13.35 10.98
CA ASN A 45 17.03 -13.95 12.09
C ASN A 45 17.66 -12.92 13.04
N SER A 46 17.62 -11.63 12.70
CA SER A 46 18.08 -10.60 13.62
C SER A 46 17.28 -10.66 14.93
N GLU A 47 18.00 -10.63 16.06
CA GLU A 47 17.39 -10.67 17.38
C GLU A 47 16.48 -9.45 17.58
N ASP A 48 15.46 -9.55 18.45
CA ASP A 48 14.72 -8.33 18.83
C ASP A 48 15.66 -7.44 19.64
N TRP A 49 15.83 -6.18 19.23
CA TRP A 49 16.71 -5.23 19.90
C TRP A 49 15.91 -4.09 20.53
N ILE A 50 16.48 -3.51 21.58
CA ILE A 50 15.98 -2.29 22.20
C ILE A 50 16.47 -1.10 21.37
N ILE A 51 15.55 -0.23 20.98
CA ILE A 51 15.88 1.00 20.27
C ILE A 51 16.72 1.88 21.20
N GLN A 52 17.91 2.25 20.73
CA GLN A 52 18.82 3.13 21.44
C GLN A 52 18.75 4.54 20.84
N GLU A 53 19.09 5.53 21.66
CA GLU A 53 19.29 6.89 21.19
C GLU A 53 20.34 6.91 20.08
N GLN A 54 20.06 7.65 19.01
CA GLN A 54 20.98 7.79 17.89
C GLN A 54 21.81 9.07 17.99
N PRO A 55 23.14 8.97 17.78
CA PRO A 55 23.98 10.15 17.67
C PRO A 55 23.66 10.89 16.36
N GLU A 56 24.05 12.15 16.30
CA GLU A 56 24.05 12.91 15.06
C GLU A 56 24.92 12.20 14.01
N LYS A 57 24.41 12.11 12.78
CA LYS A 57 25.09 11.52 11.62
C LYS A 57 25.05 12.51 10.48
N MET A 58 26.03 12.39 9.59
CA MET A 58 26.12 13.21 8.38
C MET A 58 26.31 12.30 7.18
N LEU A 59 25.96 12.81 6.00
CA LEU A 59 26.27 12.13 4.75
C LEU A 59 27.79 11.91 4.60
N PRO A 60 28.20 10.75 4.05
CA PRO A 60 29.61 10.44 3.89
C PRO A 60 30.26 11.31 2.82
N ARG A 61 31.55 11.62 2.99
CA ARG A 61 32.32 12.43 2.04
C ARG A 61 32.31 11.87 0.62
N SER A 62 32.31 10.54 0.50
CA SER A 62 32.21 9.81 -0.76
C SER A 62 30.98 10.20 -1.59
N LEU A 63 29.89 10.64 -0.95
CA LEU A 63 28.73 11.21 -1.60
C LEU A 63 28.81 12.74 -1.69
N THR A 64 29.15 13.43 -0.60
CA THR A 64 29.09 14.91 -0.57
C THR A 64 30.00 15.55 -1.60
N ASP A 65 31.10 14.89 -1.95
CA ASP A 65 32.01 15.33 -3.01
C ASP A 65 31.38 15.23 -4.40
N LEU A 66 30.26 14.51 -4.57
CA LEU A 66 29.58 14.29 -5.85
C LEU A 66 28.31 15.12 -6.04
N ILE A 67 27.79 15.73 -4.99
CA ILE A 67 26.51 16.47 -5.00
C ILE A 67 26.70 17.95 -4.65
N SER A 68 25.64 18.75 -4.82
CA SER A 68 25.66 20.17 -4.42
C SER A 68 25.61 20.32 -2.90
N LEU A 69 26.01 21.48 -2.39
CA LEU A 69 25.88 21.83 -0.96
C LEU A 69 24.40 21.78 -0.52
N GLN A 70 23.49 22.30 -1.34
CA GLN A 70 22.06 22.24 -1.06
C GLN A 70 21.57 20.80 -0.89
N LEU A 71 21.90 19.91 -1.83
CA LEU A 71 21.44 18.51 -1.78
C LEU A 71 22.05 17.73 -0.62
N ARG A 72 23.28 18.10 -0.22
CA ARG A 72 23.91 17.60 1.01
C ARG A 72 23.12 18.05 2.25
N ASP A 73 22.82 19.33 2.35
CA ASP A 73 22.15 19.90 3.51
C ASP A 73 20.72 19.35 3.65
N GLU A 74 20.01 19.16 2.54
CA GLU A 74 18.72 18.44 2.48
C GLU A 74 18.83 17.01 3.00
N GLY A 75 19.84 16.25 2.56
CA GLY A 75 20.04 14.87 3.03
C GLY A 75 20.41 14.80 4.51
N ASN A 76 21.22 15.72 5.02
CA ASN A 76 21.52 15.82 6.45
C ASN A 76 20.27 16.16 7.27
N ALA A 77 19.39 17.03 6.77
CA ALA A 77 18.11 17.31 7.42
C ALA A 77 17.20 16.06 7.48
N LEU A 78 17.20 15.22 6.44
CA LEU A 78 16.44 13.96 6.45
C LEU A 78 17.04 12.91 7.40
N ILE A 79 18.36 12.87 7.55
CA ILE A 79 19.03 12.07 8.59
C ILE A 79 18.59 12.51 9.98
N GLU A 80 18.49 13.82 10.21
CA GLU A 80 18.06 14.40 11.48
C GLU A 80 16.58 14.09 11.76
N ALA A 81 15.69 14.26 10.77
CA ALA A 81 14.28 13.88 10.90
C ALA A 81 14.12 12.38 11.22
N THR A 82 14.96 11.52 10.63
CA THR A 82 15.00 10.09 10.98
C THR A 82 15.49 9.88 12.42
N ARG A 83 16.44 10.69 12.90
CA ARG A 83 16.97 10.65 14.27
C ARG A 83 15.88 11.00 15.28
N GLU A 84 15.13 12.06 15.03
CA GLU A 84 14.01 12.47 15.85
C GLU A 84 12.95 11.38 15.92
N LEU A 85 12.59 10.77 14.78
CA LEU A 85 11.64 9.65 14.74
C LEU A 85 12.15 8.47 15.58
N ASN A 86 13.42 8.07 15.44
CA ASN A 86 14.03 7.03 16.26
C ASN A 86 13.94 7.35 17.76
N ASN A 87 14.32 8.57 18.12
CA ASN A 87 14.48 8.96 19.51
C ASN A 87 13.16 9.01 20.28
N ARG A 88 12.01 9.10 19.59
CA ARG A 88 10.67 8.95 20.20
C ARG A 88 10.41 7.56 20.77
N TYR A 89 11.11 6.53 20.29
CA TYR A 89 10.86 5.13 20.63
C TYR A 89 12.02 4.49 21.42
N VAL A 90 12.95 5.28 21.96
CA VAL A 90 14.07 4.78 22.80
C VAL A 90 13.54 3.97 23.97
N GLY A 91 14.19 2.84 24.25
CA GLY A 91 13.83 1.93 25.33
C GLY A 91 12.72 0.94 24.97
N ILE A 92 12.15 1.02 23.78
CA ILE A 92 11.14 0.08 23.27
C ILE A 92 11.81 -0.91 22.30
N THR A 93 11.34 -2.17 22.26
CA THR A 93 11.88 -3.15 21.31
C THR A 93 11.37 -2.91 19.89
N ILE A 94 12.19 -3.20 18.89
CA ILE A 94 11.80 -2.98 17.49
C ILE A 94 10.55 -3.78 17.11
N ARG A 95 10.40 -5.03 17.58
CA ARG A 95 9.21 -5.84 17.24
C ARG A 95 7.92 -5.22 17.77
N LYS A 96 7.97 -4.57 18.94
CA LYS A 96 6.83 -3.81 19.48
C LYS A 96 6.52 -2.58 18.62
N VAL A 97 7.55 -1.88 18.17
CA VAL A 97 7.39 -0.65 17.37
C VAL A 97 6.96 -0.94 15.93
N GLN A 98 7.35 -2.08 15.35
CA GLN A 98 6.97 -2.46 13.98
C GLN A 98 5.46 -2.42 13.75
N ALA A 99 4.66 -2.91 14.70
CA ALA A 99 3.21 -2.89 14.60
C ALA A 99 2.62 -1.46 14.67
N LEU A 100 3.31 -0.53 15.34
CA LEU A 100 2.92 0.88 15.42
C LEU A 100 3.19 1.61 14.11
N LEU A 101 4.30 1.28 13.45
CA LEU A 101 4.79 2.00 12.28
C LEU A 101 4.04 1.69 10.98
N VAL A 102 3.19 0.66 10.94
CA VAL A 102 2.47 0.23 9.72
C VAL A 102 1.62 1.34 9.12
N ALA A 103 1.00 2.17 9.98
CA ALA A 103 0.11 3.26 9.58
C ALA A 103 0.59 4.62 10.12
N ASP A 104 1.88 4.73 10.43
CA ASP A 104 2.51 5.95 10.96
C ASP A 104 2.77 6.95 9.82
N LEU A 105 2.10 8.11 9.89
CA LEU A 105 2.19 9.13 8.83
C LEU A 105 3.58 9.74 8.72
N ASP A 106 4.25 9.97 9.84
CA ASP A 106 5.57 10.60 9.84
C ASP A 106 6.59 9.70 9.13
N LEU A 107 6.51 8.39 9.35
CA LEU A 107 7.34 7.42 8.62
C LEU A 107 7.01 7.40 7.12
N ILE A 108 5.72 7.42 6.76
CA ILE A 108 5.28 7.41 5.36
C ILE A 108 5.79 8.66 4.63
N ASP A 109 5.62 9.83 5.23
CA ASP A 109 6.06 11.10 4.65
C ASP A 109 7.59 11.19 4.57
N LEU A 110 8.29 10.74 5.61
CA LEU A 110 9.75 10.70 5.62
C LEU A 110 10.29 9.78 4.51
N ARG A 111 9.71 8.60 4.30
CA ARG A 111 10.08 7.70 3.19
C ARG A 111 9.88 8.38 1.83
N GLN A 112 8.78 9.10 1.66
CA GLN A 112 8.51 9.80 0.40
C GLN A 112 9.54 10.91 0.14
N GLN A 113 9.86 11.71 1.15
CA GLN A 113 10.89 12.76 1.04
C GLN A 113 12.28 12.17 0.76
N LEU A 114 12.64 11.09 1.45
CA LEU A 114 13.87 10.35 1.24
C LEU A 114 14.00 9.82 -0.21
N LEU A 115 12.92 9.29 -0.79
CA LEU A 115 12.91 8.83 -2.18
C LEU A 115 13.09 9.97 -3.18
N VAL A 116 12.45 11.12 -2.95
CA VAL A 116 12.63 12.32 -3.79
C VAL A 116 14.08 12.82 -3.73
N TRP A 117 14.65 12.89 -2.53
CA TRP A 117 16.05 13.26 -2.34
C TRP A 117 17.00 12.26 -3.04
N ALA A 118 16.76 10.96 -2.89
CA ALA A 118 17.58 9.93 -3.51
C ALA A 118 17.57 9.99 -5.04
N GLU A 119 16.41 10.31 -5.63
CA GLU A 119 16.27 10.49 -7.08
C GLU A 119 17.11 11.69 -7.55
N ALA A 120 17.10 12.80 -6.81
CA ALA A 120 17.95 13.97 -7.07
C ALA A 120 19.45 13.63 -6.93
N VAL A 121 19.83 12.86 -5.90
CA VAL A 121 21.22 12.39 -5.68
C VAL A 121 21.69 11.56 -6.86
N LYS A 122 20.92 10.56 -7.28
CA LYS A 122 21.24 9.71 -8.43
C LYS A 122 21.48 10.57 -9.68
N ASN A 123 20.62 11.54 -9.94
CA ASN A 123 20.74 12.40 -11.12
C ASN A 123 22.00 13.28 -11.06
N ALA A 124 22.31 13.86 -9.90
CA ALA A 124 23.53 14.65 -9.70
C ALA A 124 24.81 13.82 -9.88
N VAL A 125 24.86 12.63 -9.28
CA VAL A 125 25.99 11.70 -9.37
C VAL A 125 26.21 11.27 -10.82
N LEU A 126 25.17 10.82 -11.52
CA LEU A 126 25.29 10.40 -12.92
C LEU A 126 25.68 11.55 -13.84
N TYR A 127 25.15 12.75 -13.62
CA TYR A 127 25.54 13.94 -14.38
C TYR A 127 27.03 14.26 -14.22
N LYS A 128 27.54 14.22 -12.99
CA LYS A 128 28.95 14.48 -12.68
C LYS A 128 29.86 13.40 -13.26
N MET A 129 29.43 12.14 -13.22
CA MET A 129 30.21 10.98 -13.66
C MET A 129 29.94 10.57 -15.11
N ARG A 130 29.21 11.37 -15.89
CA ARG A 130 28.73 11.02 -17.26
C ARG A 130 29.81 10.53 -18.22
N ARG A 131 31.04 11.08 -18.14
CA ARG A 131 32.16 10.66 -18.99
C ARG A 131 32.61 9.23 -18.64
N GLN A 132 32.83 8.97 -17.36
CA GLN A 132 33.19 7.63 -16.87
C GLN A 132 32.07 6.61 -17.12
N ALA A 133 30.81 7.05 -17.03
CA ALA A 133 29.66 6.20 -17.32
C ALA A 133 29.65 5.71 -18.78
N SER A 134 30.11 6.53 -19.74
CA SER A 134 30.23 6.13 -21.14
C SER A 134 31.46 5.26 -21.43
N GLU A 135 32.56 5.47 -20.69
CA GLU A 135 33.83 4.77 -20.92
C GLU A 135 33.87 3.38 -20.25
N ASN A 136 33.55 3.30 -18.95
CA ASN A 136 33.56 2.05 -18.20
C ASN A 136 32.39 1.98 -17.19
N PRO A 137 31.16 1.65 -17.66
CA PRO A 137 29.95 1.70 -16.83
C PRO A 137 29.97 0.68 -15.68
N TYR A 138 30.56 -0.50 -15.87
CA TYR A 138 30.60 -1.54 -14.84
C TYR A 138 31.57 -1.22 -13.70
N GLU A 139 32.76 -0.73 -14.04
CA GLU A 139 33.72 -0.26 -13.04
C GLU A 139 33.16 0.94 -12.27
N LEU A 140 32.50 1.87 -12.96
CA LEU A 140 31.82 2.99 -12.30
C LEU A 140 30.74 2.53 -11.33
N PHE A 141 29.84 1.63 -11.75
CA PHE A 141 28.81 1.09 -10.86
C PHE A 141 29.42 0.48 -9.60
N THR A 142 30.42 -0.40 -9.77
CA THR A 142 31.09 -1.08 -8.66
C THR A 142 31.76 -0.08 -7.71
N LYS A 143 32.39 0.96 -8.24
CA LYS A 143 32.99 2.04 -7.46
C LYS A 143 31.94 2.83 -6.67
N LEU A 144 30.83 3.23 -7.29
CA LEU A 144 29.76 3.97 -6.61
C LEU A 144 29.09 3.11 -5.53
N TYR A 145 28.89 1.82 -5.83
CA TYR A 145 28.33 0.84 -4.91
C TYR A 145 29.19 0.64 -3.66
N ASN A 146 30.48 0.33 -3.86
CA ASN A 146 31.43 0.10 -2.78
C ASN A 146 31.84 1.38 -2.03
N SER A 147 31.52 2.55 -2.57
CA SER A 147 31.74 3.83 -1.90
C SER A 147 30.49 4.24 -1.14
N PHE A 148 29.72 5.19 -1.66
CA PHE A 148 28.69 5.83 -0.86
C PHE A 148 27.45 4.97 -0.63
N VAL A 149 27.10 4.06 -1.55
CA VAL A 149 25.92 3.20 -1.34
C VAL A 149 26.15 2.30 -0.13
N SER A 150 27.25 1.54 -0.13
CA SER A 150 27.58 0.65 0.99
C SER A 150 27.86 1.42 2.29
N ASP A 151 28.47 2.60 2.21
CA ASP A 151 28.74 3.43 3.39
C ASP A 151 27.44 3.93 4.03
N ILE A 152 26.52 4.50 3.25
CA ILE A 152 25.20 4.92 3.75
C ILE A 152 24.43 3.72 4.29
N ASP A 153 24.46 2.59 3.59
CA ASP A 153 23.76 1.39 4.01
C ASP A 153 24.22 0.93 5.40
N ASN A 154 25.54 0.84 5.60
CA ASN A 154 26.12 0.30 6.83
C ASN A 154 26.14 1.31 7.99
N THR A 155 26.26 2.61 7.72
CA THR A 155 26.44 3.63 8.77
C THR A 155 25.13 4.34 9.13
N ILE A 156 24.24 4.53 8.15
CA ILE A 156 22.98 5.27 8.31
C ILE A 156 21.82 4.28 8.38
N ALA A 157 21.54 3.52 7.32
CA ALA A 157 20.31 2.71 7.20
C ALA A 157 20.31 1.51 8.16
N HIS A 158 21.34 0.67 8.09
CA HIS A 158 21.47 -0.61 8.78
C HIS A 158 22.62 -0.63 9.81
N GLY A 159 23.06 0.54 10.30
CA GLY A 159 24.00 0.61 11.42
C GLY A 159 23.44 0.01 12.73
N ASN A 160 24.24 0.05 13.79
CA ASN A 160 24.11 -0.69 15.07
C ASN A 160 22.74 -0.72 15.80
N THR A 161 21.70 -0.03 15.32
CA THR A 161 20.39 0.10 15.99
C THR A 161 19.18 0.08 15.05
N HIS A 162 19.40 -0.10 13.74
CA HIS A 162 18.44 -0.54 12.69
C HIS A 162 17.04 0.11 12.58
N MET A 163 16.63 1.09 13.39
CA MET A 163 15.32 1.76 13.23
C MET A 163 15.30 2.62 11.96
N TYR A 164 16.46 3.19 11.62
CA TYR A 164 16.69 3.93 10.38
C TYR A 164 16.35 3.11 9.13
N SER A 165 16.59 1.79 9.14
CA SER A 165 16.23 0.91 8.02
C SER A 165 14.76 1.03 7.65
N ARG A 166 13.88 1.28 8.64
CA ARG A 166 12.44 1.46 8.37
C ARG A 166 12.16 2.63 7.45
N ALA A 167 12.94 3.71 7.51
CA ALA A 167 12.81 4.85 6.62
C ALA A 167 13.71 4.72 5.37
N TRP A 168 14.92 4.21 5.53
CA TRP A 168 15.99 4.26 4.51
C TRP A 168 16.07 3.05 3.59
N THR A 169 15.59 1.86 3.98
CA THR A 169 15.65 0.65 3.12
C THR A 169 15.08 0.90 1.71
N PRO A 170 13.91 1.55 1.52
CA PRO A 170 13.41 1.87 0.19
C PRO A 170 14.38 2.68 -0.68
N VAL A 171 15.14 3.60 -0.07
CA VAL A 171 16.16 4.39 -0.78
C VAL A 171 17.38 3.53 -1.11
N MET A 172 17.79 2.68 -0.17
CA MET A 172 18.95 1.80 -0.36
C MET A 172 18.70 0.72 -1.41
N ASP A 173 17.44 0.35 -1.64
CA ASP A 173 17.06 -0.51 -2.76
C ASP A 173 16.95 0.29 -4.08
N ALA A 174 16.46 1.53 -4.02
CA ALA A 174 16.24 2.39 -5.18
C ALA A 174 17.52 2.87 -5.86
N ILE A 175 18.52 3.33 -5.10
CA ILE A 175 19.75 3.90 -5.68
C ILE A 175 20.49 2.88 -6.54
N PRO A 176 20.79 1.65 -6.06
CA PRO A 176 21.45 0.63 -6.88
C PRO A 176 20.61 0.24 -8.09
N PHE A 177 19.30 0.12 -7.93
CA PHE A 177 18.38 -0.12 -9.04
C PHE A 177 18.54 0.96 -10.13
N TRP A 178 18.45 2.24 -9.76
CA TRP A 178 18.52 3.34 -10.71
C TRP A 178 19.90 3.49 -11.36
N LEU A 179 20.97 3.17 -10.64
CA LEU A 179 22.32 3.14 -11.20
C LEU A 179 22.44 2.01 -12.23
N MET A 180 21.95 0.81 -11.94
CA MET A 180 21.93 -0.31 -12.88
C MET A 180 21.05 0.00 -14.10
N ASP A 181 19.88 0.59 -13.88
CA ASP A 181 18.97 0.98 -14.95
C ASP A 181 19.64 1.99 -15.90
N ALA A 182 20.20 3.07 -15.35
CA ALA A 182 20.83 4.13 -16.14
C ALA A 182 22.14 3.69 -16.83
N LEU A 183 22.95 2.86 -16.18
CA LEU A 183 24.25 2.46 -16.71
C LEU A 183 24.16 1.27 -17.67
N PHE A 184 23.23 0.34 -17.43
CA PHE A 184 23.20 -0.95 -18.14
C PHE A 184 21.95 -1.20 -18.96
N ILE A 185 20.76 -0.90 -18.43
CA ILE A 185 19.48 -1.26 -19.05
C ILE A 185 19.12 -0.23 -20.14
N GLN A 186 19.06 1.06 -19.78
CA GLN A 186 18.71 2.14 -20.70
C GLN A 186 19.73 2.30 -21.84
N THR A 187 20.99 1.93 -21.60
CA THR A 187 22.06 1.96 -22.60
C THR A 187 22.04 0.74 -23.54
N GLY A 188 21.21 -0.27 -23.25
CA GLY A 188 21.14 -1.51 -24.01
C GLY A 188 22.35 -2.42 -23.84
N LEU A 189 23.20 -2.18 -22.83
CA LEU A 189 24.35 -3.03 -22.52
C LEU A 189 23.94 -4.36 -21.89
N VAL A 190 22.83 -4.34 -21.16
CA VAL A 190 22.16 -5.51 -20.60
C VAL A 190 20.66 -5.40 -20.88
N THR A 191 20.03 -6.52 -21.19
CA THR A 191 18.58 -6.66 -21.35
C THR A 191 18.13 -7.86 -20.55
N LEU A 192 17.08 -7.66 -19.74
CA LEU A 192 16.39 -8.76 -19.10
C LEU A 192 15.37 -9.34 -20.07
N THR A 193 15.31 -10.66 -20.14
CA THR A 193 14.42 -11.39 -21.04
C THR A 193 13.77 -12.56 -20.30
N HIS A 194 12.59 -12.97 -20.75
CA HIS A 194 11.78 -14.01 -20.12
C HIS A 194 11.60 -15.20 -21.07
N ASP A 195 11.74 -16.42 -20.54
CA ASP A 195 11.48 -17.66 -21.26
C ASP A 195 9.99 -18.03 -21.15
N LEU A 196 9.23 -17.82 -22.23
CA LEU A 196 7.79 -18.08 -22.25
C LEU A 196 7.45 -19.57 -22.07
N ASP A 197 8.36 -20.47 -22.46
CA ASP A 197 8.15 -21.91 -22.38
C ASP A 197 8.53 -22.48 -21.00
N LYS A 198 9.31 -21.74 -20.21
CA LYS A 198 9.80 -22.15 -18.88
C LYS A 198 9.27 -21.27 -17.76
N LEU A 199 7.94 -21.11 -17.70
CA LEU A 199 7.27 -20.36 -16.63
C LEU A 199 7.88 -18.95 -16.44
N HIS A 200 8.18 -18.27 -17.55
CA HIS A 200 8.72 -16.91 -17.55
C HIS A 200 10.03 -16.77 -16.76
N ALA A 201 10.89 -17.79 -16.80
CA ALA A 201 12.22 -17.73 -16.22
C ALA A 201 12.99 -16.53 -16.79
N SER A 202 13.54 -15.70 -15.89
CA SER A 202 14.29 -14.49 -16.23
C SER A 202 15.74 -14.85 -16.56
N TYR A 203 16.29 -14.23 -17.59
CA TYR A 203 17.71 -14.33 -17.92
C TYR A 203 18.23 -13.02 -18.53
N LEU A 204 19.47 -12.68 -18.19
CA LEU A 204 20.15 -11.49 -18.69
C LEU A 204 20.89 -11.81 -20.00
N LYS A 205 20.80 -10.89 -20.95
CA LYS A 205 21.56 -10.89 -22.22
C LYS A 205 22.24 -9.53 -22.40
N GLY A 206 23.34 -9.48 -23.15
CA GLY A 206 23.95 -8.20 -23.53
C GLY A 206 25.46 -8.24 -23.65
N LYS A 207 26.03 -7.19 -24.26
CA LYS A 207 27.48 -7.09 -24.52
C LYS A 207 28.30 -7.10 -23.23
N LEU A 208 27.75 -6.54 -22.15
CA LEU A 208 28.47 -6.46 -20.87
C LEU A 208 28.67 -7.84 -20.24
N LEU A 209 27.80 -8.81 -20.54
CA LEU A 209 27.90 -10.19 -20.02
C LEU A 209 28.92 -11.04 -20.79
N LEU A 210 29.62 -10.48 -21.78
CA LEU A 210 30.77 -11.14 -22.41
C LEU A 210 32.01 -11.08 -21.50
N ASP A 211 32.06 -10.12 -20.57
CA ASP A 211 33.08 -10.09 -19.53
C ASP A 211 32.74 -11.13 -18.43
N PRO A 212 33.62 -12.09 -18.11
CA PRO A 212 33.34 -13.14 -17.14
C PRO A 212 33.03 -12.63 -15.73
N HIS A 213 33.62 -11.50 -15.34
CA HIS A 213 33.38 -10.94 -14.01
C HIS A 213 31.98 -10.31 -13.93
N ALA A 214 31.62 -9.47 -14.90
CA ALA A 214 30.28 -8.90 -15.02
C ALA A 214 29.20 -9.98 -15.18
N ALA A 215 29.46 -11.04 -15.95
CA ALA A 215 28.55 -12.18 -16.12
C ALA A 215 28.24 -12.92 -14.82
N ARG A 216 29.18 -12.92 -13.86
CA ARG A 216 29.01 -13.55 -12.55
C ARG A 216 28.32 -12.64 -11.54
N GLU A 217 28.71 -11.36 -11.46
CA GLU A 217 28.24 -10.47 -10.40
C GLU A 217 26.93 -9.74 -10.74
N LEU A 218 26.70 -9.33 -11.99
CA LEU A 218 25.48 -8.58 -12.36
C LEU A 218 24.18 -9.33 -12.06
N PRO A 219 24.05 -10.65 -12.35
CA PRO A 219 22.86 -11.40 -11.96
C PRO A 219 22.58 -11.34 -10.44
N ARG A 220 23.64 -11.31 -9.61
CA ARG A 220 23.50 -11.23 -8.16
C ARG A 220 22.92 -9.88 -7.74
N TYR A 221 23.42 -8.78 -8.32
CA TYR A 221 22.87 -7.44 -8.06
C TYR A 221 21.43 -7.29 -8.56
N PHE A 222 21.13 -7.79 -9.77
CA PHE A 222 19.77 -7.77 -10.32
C PHE A 222 18.77 -8.55 -9.46
N ASN A 223 19.21 -9.67 -8.89
CA ASN A 223 18.40 -10.44 -7.94
C ASN A 223 18.23 -9.70 -6.62
N LEU A 224 19.34 -9.25 -6.01
CA LEU A 224 19.35 -8.61 -4.69
C LEU A 224 18.46 -7.37 -4.67
N TYR A 225 18.55 -6.53 -5.71
CA TYR A 225 17.79 -5.28 -5.80
C TYR A 225 16.45 -5.44 -6.54
N GLY A 226 15.96 -6.66 -6.71
CA GLY A 226 14.60 -6.90 -7.20
C GLY A 226 14.31 -6.36 -8.61
N ILE A 227 15.30 -6.33 -9.50
CA ILE A 227 15.07 -5.95 -10.91
C ILE A 227 14.19 -6.99 -11.61
N GLU A 228 14.51 -8.27 -11.42
CA GLU A 228 13.76 -9.38 -12.03
C GLU A 228 12.28 -9.44 -11.65
N PRO A 229 11.90 -9.40 -10.35
CA PRO A 229 10.48 -9.42 -9.97
C PRO A 229 9.74 -8.18 -10.49
N SER A 230 10.37 -7.00 -10.50
CA SER A 230 9.76 -5.79 -11.05
C SER A 230 9.51 -5.92 -12.55
N ALA A 231 10.50 -6.38 -13.32
CA ALA A 231 10.32 -6.61 -14.75
C ALA A 231 9.28 -7.70 -15.04
N TYR A 232 9.24 -8.79 -14.27
CA TYR A 232 8.18 -9.79 -14.40
C TYR A 232 6.79 -9.18 -14.23
N VAL A 233 6.57 -8.42 -13.17
CA VAL A 233 5.28 -7.74 -12.94
C VAL A 233 4.97 -6.76 -14.07
N THR A 234 5.95 -5.97 -14.52
CA THR A 234 5.73 -5.01 -15.60
C THR A 234 5.42 -5.69 -16.93
N GLU A 235 6.28 -6.62 -17.37
CA GLU A 235 6.33 -7.10 -18.75
C GLU A 235 5.44 -8.31 -19.00
N ILE A 236 5.34 -9.21 -18.01
CA ILE A 236 4.60 -10.47 -18.13
C ILE A 236 3.17 -10.31 -17.62
N VAL A 237 2.95 -9.49 -16.58
CA VAL A 237 1.64 -9.36 -15.94
C VAL A 237 0.90 -8.11 -16.41
N LEU A 238 1.43 -6.92 -16.08
CA LEU A 238 0.65 -5.68 -16.19
C LEU A 238 0.59 -5.12 -17.61
N ARG A 239 1.65 -5.24 -18.42
CA ARG A 239 1.65 -4.77 -19.81
C ARG A 239 0.72 -5.58 -20.73
N PRO A 240 0.63 -6.92 -20.63
CA PRO A 240 -0.40 -7.67 -21.35
C PRO A 240 -1.80 -7.36 -20.84
N LEU A 241 -1.98 -7.30 -19.52
CA LEU A 241 -3.26 -6.93 -18.90
C LEU A 241 -3.75 -5.56 -19.38
N SER A 242 -2.87 -4.55 -19.42
CA SER A 242 -3.25 -3.20 -19.88
C SER A 242 -3.72 -3.21 -21.34
N LYS A 243 -3.12 -4.03 -22.21
CA LYS A 243 -3.57 -4.15 -23.60
C LYS A 243 -4.99 -4.71 -23.68
N VAL A 244 -5.31 -5.71 -22.86
CA VAL A 244 -6.66 -6.28 -22.80
C VAL A 244 -7.66 -5.25 -22.29
N ILE A 245 -7.40 -4.63 -21.13
CA ILE A 245 -8.31 -3.66 -20.51
C ILE A 245 -8.58 -2.47 -21.44
N LEU A 246 -7.55 -1.91 -22.05
CA LEU A 246 -7.68 -0.75 -22.93
C LEU A 246 -8.37 -1.08 -24.27
N SER A 247 -8.47 -2.37 -24.62
CA SER A 247 -9.23 -2.84 -25.77
C SER A 247 -10.69 -3.16 -25.44
N GLU A 248 -11.09 -3.10 -24.17
CA GLU A 248 -12.48 -3.38 -23.78
C GLU A 248 -13.42 -2.26 -24.26
N PRO A 249 -14.51 -2.61 -24.97
CA PRO A 249 -15.44 -1.61 -25.53
C PRO A 249 -16.25 -0.85 -24.46
N ILE A 250 -16.25 -1.31 -23.20
CA ILE A 250 -17.08 -0.79 -22.11
C ILE A 250 -16.20 -0.36 -20.92
N LEU A 251 -14.99 0.14 -21.18
CA LEU A 251 -14.18 0.75 -20.13
C LEU A 251 -14.83 2.08 -19.69
N PRO A 252 -15.09 2.30 -18.38
CA PRO A 252 -15.67 3.56 -17.92
C PRO A 252 -14.77 4.76 -18.25
N GLN A 253 -15.38 5.95 -18.34
CA GLN A 253 -14.62 7.19 -18.49
C GLN A 253 -13.71 7.43 -17.28
N GLU A 254 -12.65 8.24 -17.47
CA GLU A 254 -11.62 8.47 -16.45
C GLU A 254 -12.19 8.92 -15.10
N ALA A 255 -13.11 9.89 -15.10
CA ALA A 255 -13.74 10.40 -13.88
C ALA A 255 -14.56 9.32 -13.15
N GLU A 256 -15.22 8.44 -13.89
CA GLU A 256 -15.98 7.34 -13.33
C GLU A 256 -15.05 6.25 -12.78
N MET A 257 -13.98 5.88 -13.49
CA MET A 257 -12.98 4.96 -12.98
C MET A 257 -12.36 5.45 -11.67
N GLN A 258 -12.01 6.74 -11.60
CA GLN A 258 -11.47 7.33 -10.37
C GLN A 258 -12.46 7.24 -9.21
N ARG A 259 -13.73 7.59 -9.45
CA ARG A 259 -14.80 7.48 -8.44
C ARG A 259 -14.94 6.04 -7.92
N GLN A 260 -14.87 5.06 -8.81
CA GLN A 260 -14.97 3.64 -8.43
C GLN A 260 -13.72 3.17 -7.67
N VAL A 261 -12.53 3.60 -8.07
CA VAL A 261 -11.28 3.35 -7.34
C VAL A 261 -11.35 3.87 -5.91
N ASP A 262 -11.78 5.12 -5.74
CA ASP A 262 -11.90 5.75 -4.41
C ASP A 262 -12.89 4.99 -3.51
N LEU A 263 -14.02 4.54 -4.08
CA LEU A 263 -15.02 3.75 -3.37
C LEU A 263 -14.48 2.37 -2.97
N TYR A 264 -13.85 1.65 -3.89
CA TYR A 264 -13.26 0.35 -3.58
C TYR A 264 -12.17 0.47 -2.53
N LEU A 265 -11.28 1.46 -2.66
CA LEU A 265 -10.22 1.73 -1.69
C LEU A 265 -10.80 1.99 -0.30
N SER A 266 -11.80 2.85 -0.19
CA SER A 266 -12.41 3.19 1.09
C SER A 266 -13.08 1.98 1.75
N ASP A 267 -13.72 1.11 0.98
CA ASP A 267 -14.31 -0.12 1.49
C ASP A 267 -13.25 -1.13 1.95
N LEU A 268 -12.12 -1.23 1.23
CA LEU A 268 -11.01 -2.09 1.62
C LEU A 268 -10.32 -1.59 2.90
N LEU A 269 -10.18 -0.28 3.05
CA LEU A 269 -9.63 0.34 4.27
C LEU A 269 -10.53 0.11 5.48
N GLU A 270 -11.86 0.15 5.32
CA GLU A 270 -12.77 -0.25 6.40
C GLU A 270 -12.60 -1.74 6.73
N ALA A 271 -12.53 -2.61 5.72
CA ALA A 271 -12.46 -4.04 5.94
C ALA A 271 -11.12 -4.47 6.58
N PHE A 272 -10.08 -3.66 6.41
CA PHE A 272 -8.70 -3.99 6.77
C PHE A 272 -8.51 -4.38 8.25
N PRO A 273 -8.94 -3.61 9.26
CA PRO A 273 -8.74 -3.99 10.67
C PRO A 273 -9.40 -5.31 11.04
N TYR A 274 -10.49 -5.68 10.36
CA TYR A 274 -11.30 -6.86 10.68
C TYR A 274 -10.84 -8.12 9.96
N LEU A 275 -10.30 -7.96 8.75
CA LEU A 275 -9.83 -9.07 7.91
C LEU A 275 -8.32 -9.27 7.97
N LEU A 276 -7.59 -8.44 8.72
CA LEU A 276 -6.16 -8.57 8.96
C LEU A 276 -5.78 -9.97 9.47
N GLU A 277 -6.55 -10.53 10.41
CA GLU A 277 -6.30 -11.87 10.98
C GLU A 277 -6.59 -13.00 9.99
N SER A 278 -7.26 -12.72 8.86
CA SER A 278 -7.61 -13.73 7.88
C SER A 278 -6.35 -14.33 7.25
N LYS A 279 -6.07 -15.60 7.59
CA LYS A 279 -4.99 -16.40 6.98
C LYS A 279 -5.35 -16.92 5.58
N ARG A 280 -6.52 -16.55 5.05
CA ARG A 280 -7.12 -17.12 3.84
C ARG A 280 -6.65 -16.45 2.53
N GLY A 281 -5.37 -16.14 2.40
CA GLY A 281 -4.83 -15.48 1.18
C GLY A 281 -5.15 -16.24 -0.12
N ALA A 282 -5.14 -17.57 -0.08
CA ALA A 282 -5.49 -18.42 -1.23
C ALA A 282 -6.97 -18.33 -1.65
N ARG A 283 -7.87 -17.70 -0.88
CA ARG A 283 -9.28 -17.53 -1.25
C ARG A 283 -9.53 -16.35 -2.18
N HIS A 284 -8.57 -15.43 -2.28
CA HIS A 284 -8.71 -14.24 -3.12
C HIS A 284 -7.90 -14.39 -4.41
N ILE A 285 -7.87 -15.59 -5.00
CA ILE A 285 -7.15 -15.84 -6.25
C ILE A 285 -8.06 -15.52 -7.44
N PHE A 286 -7.52 -14.79 -8.41
CA PHE A 286 -8.19 -14.46 -9.67
C PHE A 286 -7.20 -14.53 -10.85
N SER A 287 -7.72 -14.79 -12.05
CA SER A 287 -6.92 -14.91 -13.27
C SER A 287 -6.58 -13.53 -13.86
N ILE A 288 -5.42 -13.41 -14.52
CA ILE A 288 -5.00 -12.20 -15.23
C ILE A 288 -5.24 -12.36 -16.75
N PRO A 289 -6.22 -11.66 -17.34
CA PRO A 289 -6.48 -11.71 -18.77
C PRO A 289 -5.26 -11.40 -19.63
N GLY A 290 -5.18 -12.06 -20.80
CA GLY A 290 -4.05 -11.90 -21.73
C GLY A 290 -2.77 -12.63 -21.32
N THR A 291 -2.80 -13.40 -20.22
CA THR A 291 -1.65 -14.14 -19.68
C THR A 291 -2.10 -15.48 -19.10
N THR A 292 -1.16 -16.36 -18.78
CA THR A 292 -1.40 -17.56 -17.94
C THR A 292 -1.36 -17.25 -16.44
N CYS A 293 -1.02 -16.02 -16.07
CA CYS A 293 -0.77 -15.64 -14.69
C CYS A 293 -2.06 -15.52 -13.88
N VAL A 294 -1.89 -15.68 -12.57
CA VAL A 294 -2.92 -15.48 -11.56
C VAL A 294 -2.42 -14.48 -10.51
N ALA A 295 -3.35 -13.88 -9.79
CA ALA A 295 -3.07 -12.96 -8.71
C ALA A 295 -3.83 -13.32 -7.44
N SER A 296 -3.31 -12.91 -6.28
CA SER A 296 -3.94 -13.07 -4.98
C SER A 296 -3.85 -11.78 -4.17
N PHE A 297 -4.93 -11.45 -3.47
CA PHE A 297 -4.98 -10.32 -2.55
C PHE A 297 -4.78 -10.72 -1.09
N SER A 298 -3.97 -9.94 -0.36
CA SER A 298 -3.87 -10.05 1.08
C SER A 298 -3.68 -8.70 1.77
N PHE A 299 -4.28 -8.55 2.94
CA PHE A 299 -4.03 -7.43 3.84
C PHE A 299 -2.67 -7.54 4.53
N LEU A 300 -2.14 -6.37 4.88
CA LEU A 300 -0.82 -6.08 5.43
C LEU A 300 0.31 -6.18 4.41
N SER A 301 1.12 -5.13 4.36
CA SER A 301 2.24 -4.94 3.45
C SER A 301 3.32 -4.07 4.15
N ASN A 302 4.51 -3.94 3.55
CA ASN A 302 5.63 -3.20 4.14
C ASN A 302 5.51 -1.68 3.97
N HIS A 303 4.94 -1.23 2.85
CA HIS A 303 4.78 0.19 2.49
C HIS A 303 3.33 0.58 2.19
N GLY A 304 2.37 -0.32 2.40
CA GLY A 304 0.94 -0.07 2.22
C GLY A 304 0.06 -0.93 3.13
N PHE A 305 -1.26 -0.80 2.97
CA PHE A 305 -2.22 -1.54 3.79
C PHE A 305 -2.52 -2.94 3.23
N ALA A 306 -2.24 -3.16 1.94
CA ALA A 306 -2.49 -4.43 1.28
C ALA A 306 -1.51 -4.68 0.13
N ARG A 307 -1.51 -5.91 -0.37
CA ARG A 307 -0.67 -6.34 -1.50
C ARG A 307 -1.41 -7.29 -2.43
N ILE A 308 -1.00 -7.26 -3.70
CA ILE A 308 -1.41 -8.20 -4.73
C ILE A 308 -0.17 -8.98 -5.17
N CYS A 309 -0.20 -10.29 -4.97
CA CYS A 309 0.86 -11.21 -5.34
C CYS A 309 0.54 -11.87 -6.68
N PHE A 310 1.54 -12.09 -7.53
CA PHE A 310 1.39 -12.70 -8.85
C PHE A 310 2.17 -14.01 -8.95
N GLY A 311 1.67 -14.94 -9.76
CA GLY A 311 2.36 -16.16 -10.12
C GLY A 311 1.90 -16.73 -11.45
N ASP A 312 2.72 -17.59 -12.05
CA ASP A 312 2.51 -18.14 -13.40
C ASP A 312 1.33 -19.12 -13.50
N SER A 313 0.89 -19.66 -12.35
CA SER A 313 -0.23 -20.58 -12.27
C SER A 313 -0.84 -20.58 -10.87
N HIS A 314 -2.08 -21.07 -10.75
CA HIS A 314 -2.77 -21.21 -9.46
C HIS A 314 -1.92 -22.01 -8.45
N GLU A 315 -1.36 -23.15 -8.85
CA GLU A 315 -0.52 -23.98 -8.00
C GLU A 315 0.75 -23.25 -7.56
N SER A 316 1.44 -22.58 -8.49
CA SER A 316 2.66 -21.83 -8.19
C SER A 316 2.39 -20.70 -7.20
N LEU A 317 1.29 -19.96 -7.37
CA LEU A 317 0.88 -18.87 -6.49
C LEU A 317 0.49 -19.37 -5.09
N VAL A 318 -0.30 -20.45 -4.99
CA VAL A 318 -0.67 -21.05 -3.68
C VAL A 318 0.58 -21.47 -2.92
N ARG A 319 1.47 -22.23 -3.57
CA ARG A 319 2.76 -22.61 -2.99
C ARG A 319 3.58 -21.38 -2.58
N GLY A 320 3.56 -20.33 -3.39
CA GLY A 320 4.27 -19.08 -3.09
C GLY A 320 3.72 -18.36 -1.86
N ILE A 321 2.39 -18.32 -1.68
CA ILE A 321 1.74 -17.76 -0.48
C ILE A 321 2.05 -18.58 0.78
N GLU A 322 2.15 -19.90 0.65
CA GLU A 322 2.49 -20.81 1.75
C GLU A 322 3.95 -20.70 2.17
N THR A 323 4.85 -20.46 1.22
CA THR A 323 6.30 -20.34 1.43
C THR A 323 6.82 -18.90 1.56
N ALA A 324 5.91 -17.91 1.49
CA ALA A 324 6.24 -16.48 1.45
C ALA A 324 7.19 -16.10 0.30
N TYR A 325 7.14 -16.82 -0.82
CA TYR A 325 7.90 -16.55 -2.02
C TYR A 325 6.98 -16.51 -3.25
N VAL A 326 6.64 -15.32 -3.69
CA VAL A 326 5.83 -15.10 -4.91
C VAL A 326 6.70 -14.47 -5.99
N ARG A 327 6.37 -14.73 -7.26
CA ARG A 327 7.21 -14.34 -8.40
C ARG A 327 7.33 -12.82 -8.56
N GLY A 328 6.24 -12.13 -8.24
CA GLY A 328 6.20 -10.68 -8.18
C GLY A 328 5.04 -10.22 -7.32
N LEU A 329 5.12 -9.00 -6.81
CA LEU A 329 4.04 -8.40 -6.05
C LEU A 329 4.04 -6.87 -6.14
N VAL A 330 2.85 -6.30 -5.95
CA VAL A 330 2.63 -4.86 -5.80
C VAL A 330 1.90 -4.59 -4.48
N GLU A 331 2.09 -3.39 -3.95
CA GLU A 331 1.47 -2.91 -2.72
C GLU A 331 0.47 -1.80 -3.04
N ILE A 332 -0.61 -1.76 -2.27
CA ILE A 332 -1.62 -0.72 -2.32
C ILE A 332 -1.38 0.20 -1.13
N GLY A 333 -0.98 1.43 -1.41
CA GLY A 333 -0.79 2.46 -0.41
C GLY A 333 -2.12 2.95 0.16
N TYR A 334 -2.05 3.63 1.30
CA TYR A 334 -3.24 4.18 1.98
C TYR A 334 -3.99 5.24 1.15
N PHE A 335 -3.30 5.88 0.20
CA PHE A 335 -3.86 6.88 -0.71
C PHE A 335 -4.19 6.29 -2.10
N GLY A 336 -4.27 4.96 -2.23
CA GLY A 336 -4.69 4.29 -3.47
C GLY A 336 -3.59 4.08 -4.51
N GLN A 337 -2.41 4.64 -4.31
CA GLN A 337 -1.26 4.41 -5.17
C GLN A 337 -0.84 2.93 -5.13
N ILE A 338 -0.70 2.32 -6.31
CA ILE A 338 -0.15 0.96 -6.45
C ILE A 338 1.33 1.06 -6.83
N THR A 339 2.19 0.42 -6.04
CA THR A 339 3.65 0.50 -6.15
C THR A 339 4.27 -0.90 -6.09
N TYR A 340 5.49 -1.04 -6.59
CA TYR A 340 6.20 -2.33 -6.57
C TYR A 340 6.81 -2.51 -5.18
N THR A 341 6.72 -3.70 -4.57
CA THR A 341 7.04 -3.86 -3.15
C THR A 341 8.47 -3.52 -2.78
N MET A 342 9.46 -3.94 -3.58
CA MET A 342 10.86 -3.60 -3.33
C MET A 342 11.20 -2.17 -3.77
N HIS A 343 10.30 -1.52 -4.51
CA HIS A 343 10.53 -0.25 -5.17
C HIS A 343 9.28 0.64 -5.02
N PRO A 344 8.96 1.12 -3.80
CA PRO A 344 7.75 1.92 -3.58
C PRO A 344 7.75 3.24 -4.36
N TRP A 345 8.92 3.71 -4.82
CA TRP A 345 9.04 4.82 -5.76
C TRP A 345 8.52 4.49 -7.16
N MET A 346 8.53 3.23 -7.57
CA MET A 346 8.06 2.77 -8.87
C MET A 346 6.55 2.59 -8.80
N SER A 347 5.78 3.66 -9.01
CA SER A 347 4.31 3.57 -9.04
C SER A 347 3.82 3.13 -10.43
N LEU A 348 2.60 2.57 -10.50
CA LEU A 348 1.97 2.28 -11.78
C LEU A 348 1.88 3.52 -12.68
N GLN A 349 1.65 4.70 -12.09
CA GLN A 349 1.63 5.96 -12.82
C GLN A 349 2.98 6.30 -13.45
N ARG A 350 4.10 6.07 -12.75
CA ARG A 350 5.45 6.29 -13.32
C ARG A 350 5.75 5.32 -14.46
N VAL A 351 5.27 4.07 -14.37
CA VAL A 351 5.58 3.02 -15.36
C VAL A 351 4.68 3.07 -16.59
N PHE A 352 3.38 3.31 -16.41
CA PHE A 352 2.37 3.20 -17.46
C PHE A 352 1.73 4.54 -17.85
N GLY A 353 2.03 5.62 -17.13
CA GLY A 353 1.34 6.91 -17.29
C GLY A 353 -0.05 6.92 -16.65
N ARG A 354 -0.62 8.13 -16.51
CA ARG A 354 -1.85 8.38 -15.73
C ARG A 354 -3.02 7.50 -16.17
N HIS A 355 -3.42 7.58 -17.44
CA HIS A 355 -4.62 6.89 -17.93
C HIS A 355 -4.54 5.36 -17.78
N THR A 356 -3.46 4.75 -18.27
CA THR A 356 -3.26 3.30 -18.18
C THR A 356 -3.11 2.83 -16.73
N SER A 357 -2.44 3.60 -15.87
CA SER A 357 -2.32 3.28 -14.45
C SER A 357 -3.66 3.29 -13.72
N LEU A 358 -4.56 4.23 -14.06
CA LEU A 358 -5.89 4.28 -13.50
C LEU A 358 -6.74 3.09 -13.97
N ALA A 359 -6.68 2.75 -15.25
CA ALA A 359 -7.39 1.57 -15.79
C ALA A 359 -6.92 0.27 -15.12
N LEU A 360 -5.60 0.10 -14.92
CA LEU A 360 -5.04 -1.04 -14.19
C LEU A 360 -5.48 -1.06 -12.72
N THR A 361 -5.42 0.09 -12.04
CA THR A 361 -5.82 0.21 -10.62
C THR A 361 -7.28 -0.12 -10.45
N TYR A 362 -8.15 0.48 -11.26
CA TYR A 362 -9.58 0.20 -11.31
C TYR A 362 -9.85 -1.30 -11.50
N TRP A 363 -9.22 -1.92 -12.50
CA TRP A 363 -9.44 -3.33 -12.80
C TRP A 363 -8.99 -4.23 -11.64
N LEU A 364 -7.80 -4.01 -11.07
CA LEU A 364 -7.27 -4.80 -9.96
C LEU A 364 -8.19 -4.69 -8.73
N LEU A 365 -8.60 -3.48 -8.36
CA LEU A 365 -9.51 -3.28 -7.22
C LEU A 365 -10.89 -3.88 -7.47
N LYS A 366 -11.41 -3.81 -8.70
CA LYS A 366 -12.68 -4.43 -9.10
C LYS A 366 -12.68 -5.95 -8.94
N GLN A 367 -11.55 -6.63 -9.18
CA GLN A 367 -11.44 -8.08 -8.92
C GLN A 367 -11.42 -8.40 -7.43
N VAL A 368 -10.72 -7.58 -6.64
CA VAL A 368 -10.50 -7.81 -5.20
C VAL A 368 -11.75 -7.49 -4.37
N HIS A 369 -12.41 -6.37 -4.66
CA HIS A 369 -13.50 -5.81 -3.86
C HIS A 369 -14.62 -6.83 -3.54
N PRO A 370 -15.25 -7.53 -4.50
CA PRO A 370 -16.33 -8.46 -4.19
C PRO A 370 -15.88 -9.64 -3.31
N LEU A 371 -14.64 -10.09 -3.45
CA LEU A 371 -14.07 -11.18 -2.66
C LEU A 371 -13.91 -10.77 -1.19
N VAL A 372 -13.37 -9.57 -0.96
CA VAL A 372 -13.18 -9.01 0.38
C VAL A 372 -14.52 -8.70 1.04
N VAL A 373 -15.46 -8.10 0.32
CA VAL A 373 -16.82 -7.82 0.82
C VAL A 373 -17.51 -9.11 1.23
N ALA A 374 -17.43 -10.17 0.42
CA ALA A 374 -18.03 -11.46 0.74
C ALA A 374 -17.48 -12.07 2.03
N ASP A 375 -16.19 -11.89 2.32
CA ASP A 375 -15.58 -12.38 3.56
C ASP A 375 -15.87 -11.46 4.75
N TYR A 376 -15.91 -10.14 4.54
CA TYR A 376 -16.32 -9.17 5.57
C TYR A 376 -17.74 -9.45 6.08
N LEU A 377 -18.68 -9.73 5.18
CA LEU A 377 -20.07 -10.04 5.54
C LEU A 377 -20.25 -11.37 6.28
N LYS A 378 -19.23 -12.24 6.32
CA LYS A 378 -19.24 -13.50 7.08
C LYS A 378 -18.70 -13.35 8.50
N ILE A 379 -18.17 -12.17 8.86
CA ILE A 379 -17.74 -11.88 10.21
C ILE A 379 -18.99 -11.89 11.10
N ARG A 380 -19.28 -13.06 11.70
CA ARG A 380 -20.35 -13.21 12.70
C ARG A 380 -20.02 -12.32 13.90
N ASP A 381 -21.07 -11.87 14.59
CA ASP A 381 -21.07 -10.95 15.75
C ASP A 381 -20.04 -11.28 16.87
N TYR A 382 -19.42 -12.46 16.83
CA TYR A 382 -18.40 -12.94 17.75
C TYR A 382 -17.14 -12.03 17.85
N TYR A 383 -16.80 -11.26 16.82
CA TYR A 383 -15.67 -10.31 16.89
C TYR A 383 -15.99 -9.02 17.66
N LEU A 384 -17.28 -8.77 17.95
CA LEU A 384 -17.74 -7.56 18.63
C LEU A 384 -17.65 -7.69 20.16
N ASP A 385 -17.65 -8.91 20.68
CA ASP A 385 -17.53 -9.20 22.12
C ASP A 385 -16.08 -9.15 22.64
N ARG A 386 -15.06 -9.21 21.77
CA ARG A 386 -13.65 -9.28 22.21
C ARG A 386 -13.13 -8.00 22.87
N ARG A 387 -13.83 -6.87 22.79
CA ARG A 387 -13.47 -5.65 23.54
C ARG A 387 -13.76 -5.73 25.04
N ASN A 388 -14.48 -6.76 25.52
CA ASN A 388 -14.72 -6.97 26.95
C ASN A 388 -13.62 -7.80 27.66
N ASN A 389 -12.61 -8.30 26.94
CA ASN A 389 -11.49 -9.05 27.51
C ASN A 389 -10.15 -8.30 27.41
N ILE A 390 -10.18 -6.97 27.44
CA ILE A 390 -8.96 -6.21 27.76
C ILE A 390 -8.65 -6.51 29.23
N SER A 391 -7.52 -7.20 29.45
CA SER A 391 -7.01 -7.50 30.78
C SER A 391 -6.95 -6.22 31.64
N PRO A 392 -7.26 -6.24 32.95
CA PRO A 392 -7.35 -5.04 33.78
C PRO A 392 -6.03 -4.26 34.01
N ASP A 393 -4.91 -4.69 33.42
CA ASP A 393 -3.57 -4.13 33.69
C ASP A 393 -3.12 -3.03 32.71
N ALA A 394 -4.02 -2.50 31.89
CA ALA A 394 -3.74 -1.32 31.06
C ALA A 394 -4.42 -0.06 31.64
N SER A 395 -3.99 0.37 32.82
CA SER A 395 -4.20 1.76 33.25
C SER A 395 -3.21 2.68 32.52
N GLU A 396 -3.38 2.82 31.21
CA GLU A 396 -2.90 3.99 30.49
C GLU A 396 -4.11 4.91 30.32
N GLU A 397 -4.07 6.06 30.99
CA GLU A 397 -5.10 7.09 30.94
C GLU A 397 -5.45 7.41 29.48
N TYR A 398 -6.64 6.96 29.07
CA TYR A 398 -7.26 7.30 27.80
C TYR A 398 -7.71 8.77 27.88
N VAL A 399 -6.79 9.69 27.60
CA VAL A 399 -7.15 11.10 27.41
C VAL A 399 -7.80 11.23 26.03
N GLY A 400 -9.03 11.73 26.01
CA GLY A 400 -9.90 11.81 24.84
C GLY A 400 -9.22 12.41 23.60
N SER A 401 -9.31 11.69 22.50
CA SER A 401 -8.86 12.10 21.16
C SER A 401 -9.83 13.09 20.52
N GLU A 402 -10.06 14.25 21.16
CA GLU A 402 -10.91 15.31 20.58
C GLU A 402 -10.16 16.28 19.67
N GLN A 403 -8.83 16.18 19.53
CA GLN A 403 -8.07 17.08 18.65
C GLN A 403 -6.87 16.37 18.00
N SER A 404 -7.07 15.79 16.82
CA SER A 404 -5.99 15.49 15.88
C SER A 404 -6.35 16.01 14.48
N ALA A 405 -5.56 16.99 14.04
CA ALA A 405 -5.44 17.66 12.74
C ALA A 405 -6.08 16.90 11.56
N THR A 406 -7.09 17.44 10.87
CA THR A 406 -7.01 18.45 9.80
C THR A 406 -5.91 18.14 8.77
N TYR A 407 -6.25 17.43 7.68
CA TYR A 407 -5.95 17.75 6.28
C TYR A 407 -6.45 16.65 5.33
N VAL A 408 -7.34 17.01 4.40
CA VAL A 408 -7.45 16.82 2.92
C VAL A 408 -8.95 16.98 2.54
N PRO A 409 -9.31 17.29 1.29
CA PRO A 409 -10.16 18.41 0.81
C PRO A 409 -11.67 18.32 1.13
N TRP A 410 -12.11 17.35 1.94
CA TRP A 410 -13.50 17.19 2.38
C TRP A 410 -13.99 18.31 3.32
N ILE A 411 -13.07 19.04 3.99
CA ILE A 411 -13.42 20.23 4.77
C ILE A 411 -13.69 21.44 3.87
N GLU A 412 -13.07 21.54 2.70
CA GLU A 412 -13.42 22.62 1.76
C GLU A 412 -14.81 22.42 1.16
N GLU A 413 -15.24 21.18 0.93
CA GLU A 413 -16.62 20.87 0.56
C GLU A 413 -17.60 21.14 1.73
N ALA A 414 -17.17 20.87 2.97
CA ALA A 414 -17.95 21.21 4.17
C ALA A 414 -18.04 22.73 4.43
N GLN A 415 -17.01 23.50 4.09
CA GLN A 415 -17.00 24.96 4.24
C GLN A 415 -17.71 25.67 3.08
N ARG A 416 -17.59 25.18 1.84
CA ARG A 416 -18.38 25.68 0.69
C ARG A 416 -19.87 25.40 0.83
N ASN A 417 -20.28 24.34 1.53
CA ASN A 417 -21.68 24.08 1.86
C ASN A 417 -22.19 24.85 3.10
N SER A 418 -21.31 25.55 3.82
CA SER A 418 -21.68 26.38 4.99
C SER A 418 -21.81 27.87 4.68
N LEU A 419 -21.32 28.30 3.51
CA LEU A 419 -21.52 29.64 2.95
C LEU A 419 -22.27 29.46 1.63
N GLY A 420 -23.58 29.70 1.64
CA GLY A 420 -24.46 29.47 0.51
C GLY A 420 -24.00 30.18 -0.76
N ASN A 421 -23.24 29.46 -1.59
CA ASN A 421 -22.97 29.82 -2.97
C ASN A 421 -23.66 28.80 -3.87
N GLU A 422 -24.53 29.34 -4.72
CA GLU A 422 -25.35 28.64 -5.71
C GLU A 422 -24.51 27.65 -6.53
N VAL A 423 -24.92 26.39 -6.54
CA VAL A 423 -24.40 25.38 -7.47
C VAL A 423 -24.96 25.69 -8.85
N THR A 424 -24.09 26.09 -9.78
CA THR A 424 -24.45 26.30 -11.19
C THR A 424 -24.84 24.98 -11.87
N ASP A 425 -25.91 25.07 -12.65
CA ASP A 425 -26.79 24.03 -13.20
C ASP A 425 -26.20 23.15 -14.32
N SER A 426 -24.94 22.73 -14.25
CA SER A 426 -24.28 21.99 -15.36
C SER A 426 -24.18 20.46 -15.20
N ASP A 427 -24.80 19.86 -14.18
CA ASP A 427 -24.65 18.42 -13.85
C ASP A 427 -25.83 17.52 -14.30
N VAL A 428 -26.71 18.00 -15.19
CA VAL A 428 -28.03 17.38 -15.42
C VAL A 428 -28.05 16.24 -16.45
N ASN A 429 -26.94 15.87 -17.10
CA ASN A 429 -26.94 14.73 -18.03
C ASN A 429 -26.12 13.53 -17.52
N ARG A 430 -26.67 12.79 -16.53
CA ARG A 430 -26.24 11.42 -16.24
C ARG A 430 -27.14 10.43 -16.97
N SER A 431 -26.62 9.86 -18.06
CA SER A 431 -27.26 8.81 -18.83
C SER A 431 -27.38 7.50 -18.04
N GLU A 432 -28.54 6.87 -18.18
CA GLU A 432 -28.86 5.52 -17.73
C GLU A 432 -27.94 4.48 -18.39
N ALA A 433 -27.14 3.77 -17.59
CA ALA A 433 -26.67 2.38 -17.77
C ALA A 433 -25.39 2.14 -16.95
N GLY A 434 -25.56 1.81 -15.69
CA GLY A 434 -24.52 1.34 -14.78
C GLY A 434 -25.15 1.17 -13.41
N GLU A 435 -24.91 0.05 -12.72
CA GLU A 435 -25.30 -0.09 -11.32
C GLU A 435 -24.69 1.10 -10.55
N GLU A 436 -25.52 2.05 -10.10
CA GLU A 436 -25.04 3.20 -9.33
C GLU A 436 -24.42 2.69 -8.03
N LEU A 437 -23.09 2.66 -7.98
CA LEU A 437 -22.34 2.34 -6.76
C LEU A 437 -22.71 3.38 -5.69
N LEU A 438 -23.23 2.87 -4.57
CA LEU A 438 -23.68 3.69 -3.45
C LEU A 438 -22.46 4.32 -2.76
N PRO A 439 -22.46 5.61 -2.41
CA PRO A 439 -21.33 6.17 -1.67
C PRO A 439 -21.33 5.66 -0.23
N GLN A 440 -20.15 5.64 0.39
CA GLN A 440 -20.08 5.60 1.85
C GLN A 440 -20.73 6.86 2.44
N MET A 441 -21.35 6.76 3.61
CA MET A 441 -21.96 7.93 4.23
C MET A 441 -22.01 7.86 5.75
N ARG A 442 -22.00 9.03 6.39
CA ARG A 442 -22.15 9.14 7.85
C ARG A 442 -23.45 8.44 8.30
N ARG A 443 -23.37 7.70 9.41
CA ARG A 443 -24.48 6.97 9.99
C ARG A 443 -25.72 7.85 10.20
N SER A 444 -25.55 9.07 10.67
CA SER A 444 -26.64 10.03 10.88
C SER A 444 -27.38 10.34 9.57
N ARG A 445 -26.62 10.61 8.50
CA ARG A 445 -27.18 10.83 7.16
C ARG A 445 -27.84 9.57 6.63
N PHE A 446 -27.21 8.42 6.80
CA PHE A 446 -27.77 7.14 6.37
C PHE A 446 -29.11 6.84 7.05
N PHE A 447 -29.17 6.97 8.38
CA PHE A 447 -30.40 6.73 9.14
C PHE A 447 -31.49 7.73 8.80
N LYS A 448 -31.14 9.00 8.53
CA LYS A 448 -32.09 9.98 8.02
C LYS A 448 -32.67 9.54 6.67
N LEU A 449 -31.84 9.08 5.74
CA LEU A 449 -32.30 8.55 4.45
C LEU A 449 -33.16 7.29 4.62
N LEU A 450 -32.75 6.35 5.47
CA LEU A 450 -33.53 5.15 5.78
C LEU A 450 -34.90 5.49 6.37
N SER A 451 -34.99 6.50 7.25
CA SER A 451 -36.27 6.94 7.81
C SER A 451 -37.23 7.46 6.75
N LEU A 452 -36.71 8.14 5.71
CA LEU A 452 -37.48 8.57 4.54
C LEU A 452 -37.95 7.38 3.67
N CYS A 453 -37.25 6.25 3.75
CA CYS A 453 -37.68 4.99 3.14
C CYS A 453 -38.60 4.15 4.04
N GLY A 454 -39.12 4.71 5.14
CA GLY A 454 -40.04 4.02 6.05
C GLY A 454 -39.36 3.00 6.98
N VAL A 455 -38.05 3.16 7.23
CA VAL A 455 -37.31 2.31 8.17
C VAL A 455 -37.26 2.96 9.54
N GLU A 456 -37.68 2.22 10.56
CA GLU A 456 -37.52 2.56 11.96
C GLU A 456 -36.15 2.10 12.47
N VAL A 457 -35.43 2.99 13.15
CA VAL A 457 -34.14 2.70 13.78
C VAL A 457 -34.38 2.52 15.29
N ALA A 458 -34.30 1.28 15.77
CA ALA A 458 -34.53 0.92 17.16
C ALA A 458 -33.24 0.44 17.84
N GLN A 459 -33.12 0.65 19.14
CA GLN A 459 -32.00 0.09 19.91
C GLN A 459 -32.22 -1.43 20.12
N GLY A 460 -31.21 -2.23 19.78
CA GLY A 460 -31.16 -3.67 19.99
C GLY A 460 -30.66 -4.05 21.39
N LYS A 461 -30.28 -5.32 21.57
CA LYS A 461 -29.68 -5.77 22.83
C LYS A 461 -28.22 -5.29 22.87
N GLY A 462 -27.80 -4.66 23.96
CA GLY A 462 -26.46 -4.08 24.08
C GLY A 462 -26.25 -2.87 23.16
N SER A 463 -25.11 -2.81 22.46
CA SER A 463 -24.78 -1.76 21.50
C SER A 463 -25.31 -2.04 20.08
N GLU A 464 -26.21 -2.99 19.88
CA GLU A 464 -26.78 -3.24 18.54
C GLU A 464 -27.83 -2.19 18.16
N ILE A 465 -27.90 -1.84 16.87
CA ILE A 465 -28.95 -1.03 16.26
C ILE A 465 -29.78 -1.93 15.35
N LYS A 466 -31.09 -1.98 15.55
CA LYS A 466 -32.04 -2.71 14.71
C LYS A 466 -32.66 -1.75 13.70
N LEU A 467 -32.66 -2.14 12.44
CA LEU A 467 -33.33 -1.44 11.35
C LEU A 467 -34.56 -2.26 10.96
N LEU A 468 -35.74 -1.64 11.05
CA LEU A 468 -37.04 -2.30 10.88
C LEU A 468 -37.81 -1.60 9.76
N LYS A 469 -38.17 -2.31 8.69
CA LYS A 469 -39.10 -1.83 7.66
C LYS A 469 -40.31 -2.75 7.65
N ALA A 470 -41.50 -2.20 7.47
CA ALA A 470 -42.71 -3.00 7.32
C ALA A 470 -42.53 -3.99 6.16
N ASN A 471 -42.93 -5.25 6.38
CA ASN A 471 -42.84 -6.36 5.42
C ASN A 471 -41.41 -6.81 5.01
N ALA A 472 -40.35 -6.27 5.61
CA ALA A 472 -38.98 -6.72 5.36
C ALA A 472 -38.36 -7.41 6.57
N HIS A 473 -37.30 -8.19 6.34
CA HIS A 473 -36.56 -8.81 7.43
C HIS A 473 -35.72 -7.77 8.19
N PRO A 474 -35.77 -7.75 9.55
CA PRO A 474 -34.94 -6.85 10.35
C PRO A 474 -33.45 -6.98 10.01
N PHE A 475 -32.77 -5.84 9.90
CA PHE A 475 -31.31 -5.79 9.80
C PHE A 475 -30.73 -5.42 11.16
N ARG A 476 -29.68 -6.11 11.61
CA ARG A 476 -28.95 -5.76 12.83
C ARG A 476 -27.61 -5.17 12.42
N LEU A 477 -27.43 -3.91 12.77
CA LEU A 477 -26.18 -3.19 12.59
C LEU A 477 -25.55 -3.01 13.97
N GLY A 478 -24.41 -3.63 14.22
CA GLY A 478 -23.75 -3.35 15.48
C GLY A 478 -23.10 -1.95 15.50
N ASN A 479 -23.07 -1.33 16.67
CA ASN A 479 -22.55 0.04 16.87
C ASN A 479 -21.04 -0.01 17.15
N HIS A 480 -20.19 0.03 16.11
CA HIS A 480 -18.77 -0.34 16.27
C HIS A 480 -17.75 0.78 16.34
N TYR A 481 -18.13 2.04 16.17
CA TYR A 481 -17.17 3.15 16.27
C TYR A 481 -17.87 4.41 16.76
N GLY A 482 -18.05 4.52 18.08
CA GLY A 482 -18.40 5.78 18.75
C GLY A 482 -19.63 6.51 18.19
N PRO A 483 -19.71 7.83 18.40
CA PRO A 483 -20.80 8.64 17.88
C PRO A 483 -20.60 8.92 16.38
N ASN A 484 -21.48 8.36 15.54
CA ASN A 484 -21.66 8.69 14.12
C ASN A 484 -20.53 8.24 13.13
N PRO A 485 -20.22 6.95 13.04
CA PRO A 485 -19.25 6.44 12.08
C PRO A 485 -19.75 6.53 10.63
N THR A 486 -18.83 6.48 9.67
CA THR A 486 -19.17 6.28 8.25
C THR A 486 -19.60 4.83 8.04
N ILE A 487 -20.66 4.61 7.28
CA ILE A 487 -21.15 3.29 6.89
C ILE A 487 -20.59 2.99 5.49
N PRO A 488 -19.92 1.83 5.30
CA PRO A 488 -19.34 1.44 4.02
C PRO A 488 -20.38 1.21 2.93
N SER A 489 -19.97 1.35 1.67
CA SER A 489 -20.91 1.30 0.54
C SER A 489 -21.57 -0.06 0.40
N PHE A 490 -20.79 -1.14 0.58
CA PHE A 490 -21.28 -2.50 0.50
C PHE A 490 -22.27 -2.82 1.63
N LEU A 491 -22.08 -2.23 2.81
CA LEU A 491 -22.96 -2.44 3.96
C LEU A 491 -24.28 -1.70 3.74
N ILE A 492 -24.20 -0.47 3.21
CA ILE A 492 -25.39 0.27 2.74
C ILE A 492 -26.15 -0.57 1.72
N ASN A 493 -25.49 -1.07 0.67
CA ASN A 493 -26.11 -1.91 -0.36
C ASN A 493 -26.80 -3.15 0.24
N ASN A 494 -26.12 -3.84 1.17
CA ASN A 494 -26.69 -5.01 1.84
C ASN A 494 -27.92 -4.64 2.70
N ILE A 495 -27.85 -3.54 3.43
CA ILE A 495 -28.98 -3.03 4.22
C ILE A 495 -30.16 -2.69 3.31
N LEU A 496 -29.94 -1.95 2.22
CA LEU A 496 -31.01 -1.60 1.28
C LEU A 496 -31.65 -2.85 0.67
N LYS A 497 -30.83 -3.82 0.24
CA LYS A 497 -31.31 -5.11 -0.28
C LYS A 497 -32.11 -5.90 0.76
N ARG A 498 -31.60 -6.00 1.99
CA ARG A 498 -32.24 -6.77 3.07
C ARG A 498 -33.55 -6.15 3.54
N LEU A 499 -33.64 -4.83 3.51
CA LEU A 499 -34.84 -4.07 3.85
C LEU A 499 -35.75 -3.85 2.63
N GLU A 500 -35.48 -4.49 1.49
CA GLU A 500 -36.30 -4.38 0.27
C GLU A 500 -36.54 -2.91 -0.14
N ILE A 501 -35.52 -2.07 -0.01
CA ILE A 501 -35.57 -0.67 -0.46
C ILE A 501 -35.19 -0.63 -1.93
N THR A 502 -36.13 -0.19 -2.76
CA THR A 502 -35.92 -0.15 -4.22
C THR A 502 -35.00 1.01 -4.61
N PRO A 503 -34.35 0.96 -5.78
CA PRO A 503 -33.56 2.08 -6.30
C PRO A 503 -34.39 3.38 -6.42
N GLN A 504 -35.67 3.27 -6.76
CA GLN A 504 -36.59 4.41 -6.86
C GLN A 504 -36.88 5.04 -5.50
N GLU A 505 -37.20 4.21 -4.49
CA GLU A 505 -37.38 4.66 -3.10
C GLU A 505 -36.13 5.36 -2.57
N TRP A 506 -34.96 4.77 -2.83
CA TRP A 506 -33.68 5.33 -2.41
C TRP A 506 -33.39 6.68 -3.08
N ARG A 507 -33.57 6.79 -4.41
CA ARG A 507 -33.38 8.05 -5.13
C ARG A 507 -34.36 9.13 -4.65
N ALA A 508 -35.61 8.77 -4.40
CA ALA A 508 -36.61 9.69 -3.86
C ALA A 508 -36.19 10.22 -2.47
N ALA A 509 -35.68 9.36 -1.59
CA ALA A 509 -35.16 9.77 -0.28
C ALA A 509 -33.97 10.73 -0.42
N VAL A 510 -33.00 10.41 -1.30
CA VAL A 510 -31.82 11.26 -1.56
C VAL A 510 -32.23 12.63 -2.11
N ALA A 511 -33.14 12.67 -3.08
CA ALA A 511 -33.67 13.91 -3.66
C ALA A 511 -34.41 14.75 -2.62
N SER A 512 -35.22 14.12 -1.77
CA SER A 512 -35.97 14.81 -0.71
C SER A 512 -35.06 15.50 0.31
N THR A 513 -33.93 14.87 0.66
CA THR A 513 -32.91 15.53 1.51
C THR A 513 -32.18 16.70 0.84
N ARG A 514 -32.13 16.76 -0.49
CA ARG A 514 -31.55 17.91 -1.23
C ARG A 514 -32.55 19.06 -1.35
N ALA A 515 -33.84 18.76 -1.53
CA ALA A 515 -34.89 19.77 -1.61
C ALA A 515 -35.17 20.48 -0.28
N GLY A 516 -34.88 19.85 0.87
CA GLY A 516 -35.01 20.46 2.20
C GLY A 516 -33.82 21.33 2.65
N LEU A 517 -32.90 21.68 1.74
CA LEU A 517 -31.76 22.57 1.96
C LEU A 517 -31.85 23.86 1.12
N VAL A 518 -33.01 24.12 0.48
CA VAL A 518 -33.35 25.38 -0.19
C VAL A 518 -34.10 26.29 0.76
#